data_AF-A0A6G0VZW9-F1
#
_entry.id   AF-A0A6G0VZW9-F1
#
_cell.length_a   1.000
_cell.length_b   1.000
_cell.length_c   1.000
_cell.angle_alpha   90.00
_cell.angle_beta   90.00
_cell.angle_gamma   90.00
#
_symmetry.space_group_name_H-M   'P 1'
#
loop_
_entity.id
_entity.type
_entity.pdbx_description
1 polymer ?
#
loop_
_entity_poly.entity_id
_entity_poly.type
_entity_poly.pdbx_seq_one_letter_code
_entity_poly.pdbx_strand_id
1 'polypeptide(L)'
;MFTLKKLAYHACDEHWYDTVPKINIKSCCDNLVQITKGKKSVKNTTTILCTTASRYGHFHYLKYALDNRCPSRNIVTYIAAAKGNLNCLRYAHEKSGAWNNEITIITAREGHLNCLKHAHEKGLPWDKRVCKASYNNRHLDCLEYA
;
A
#
# COMPACT_ATOMS: atom_id res chain seq x y z
N MET A 1 23.49 -20.81 15.59
CA MET A 1 22.28 -21.46 15.01
C MET A 1 21.14 -20.45 15.07
N PHE A 2 20.83 -19.78 13.95
CA PHE A 2 19.85 -18.69 13.94
C PHE A 2 18.44 -19.25 14.02
N THR A 3 17.64 -18.78 14.98
CA THR A 3 16.22 -19.16 15.02
C THR A 3 15.50 -18.47 13.87
N LEU A 4 14.60 -19.19 13.21
CA LEU A 4 13.75 -18.66 12.12
C LEU A 4 13.05 -17.35 12.53
N LYS A 5 12.79 -17.19 13.84
CA LYS A 5 12.23 -15.98 14.42
C LYS A 5 13.10 -14.73 14.25
N LYS A 6 14.41 -14.87 14.48
CA LYS A 6 15.37 -13.75 14.36
C LYS A 6 15.58 -13.35 12.90
N LEU A 7 15.68 -14.34 12.01
CA LEU A 7 15.77 -14.10 10.55
C LEU A 7 14.53 -13.38 10.00
N ALA A 8 13.33 -13.79 10.42
CA ALA A 8 12.09 -13.14 9.98
C ALA A 8 11.94 -11.70 10.49
N TYR A 9 12.47 -11.38 11.67
CA TYR A 9 12.48 -10.01 12.20
C TYR A 9 13.48 -9.11 11.45
N HIS A 10 14.69 -9.59 11.19
CA HIS A 10 15.70 -8.87 10.40
C HIS A 10 15.27 -8.59 8.95
N ALA A 11 14.46 -9.47 8.35
CA ALA A 11 13.90 -9.23 7.02
C ALA A 11 12.82 -8.11 7.01
N CYS A 12 12.29 -7.74 8.19
CA CYS A 12 11.21 -6.76 8.34
C CYS A 12 11.67 -5.43 8.94
N ASP A 13 12.81 -5.37 9.62
CA ASP A 13 13.36 -4.15 10.25
C ASP A 13 14.90 -4.22 10.27
N GLU A 14 15.56 -3.13 9.87
CA GLU A 14 17.03 -3.04 9.77
C GLU A 14 17.72 -2.78 11.13
N HIS A 15 16.98 -2.77 12.24
CA HIS A 15 17.53 -2.43 13.56
C HIS A 15 18.09 -3.63 14.36
N TRP A 16 19.16 -3.37 15.11
CA TRP A 16 20.04 -4.33 15.74
C TRP A 16 19.49 -5.02 17.03
N TYR A 17 20.28 -5.94 17.56
CA TYR A 17 19.93 -7.28 18.03
C TYR A 17 19.18 -7.44 19.38
N ASP A 18 18.96 -6.39 20.16
CA ASP A 18 18.56 -6.54 21.59
C ASP A 18 17.14 -6.04 21.94
N THR A 19 16.38 -5.46 21.00
CA THR A 19 15.03 -4.91 21.27
C THR A 19 13.88 -5.68 20.62
N VAL A 20 14.14 -6.89 20.07
CA VAL A 20 13.11 -7.65 19.34
C VAL A 20 11.95 -8.01 20.28
N PRO A 21 10.72 -7.50 20.05
CA PRO A 21 9.56 -7.88 20.85
C PRO A 21 9.32 -9.39 20.72
N LYS A 22 8.70 -10.03 21.72
CA LYS A 22 8.33 -11.45 21.64
C LYS A 22 7.27 -11.68 20.55
N ILE A 23 7.70 -11.81 19.29
CA ILE A 23 6.81 -12.00 18.14
C ILE A 23 6.46 -13.49 18.03
N ASN A 24 5.15 -13.79 17.98
CA ASN A 24 4.65 -15.14 17.78
C ASN A 24 4.55 -15.48 16.29
N ILE A 25 5.61 -16.11 15.79
CA ILE A 25 5.75 -16.50 14.38
C ILE A 25 4.99 -17.79 14.03
N LYS A 26 4.46 -18.51 15.04
CA LYS A 26 3.71 -19.76 14.84
C LYS A 26 2.50 -19.57 13.92
N SER A 27 1.72 -18.51 14.16
CA SER A 27 0.58 -18.15 13.30
C SER A 27 0.99 -17.84 11.85
N CYS A 28 2.17 -17.24 11.67
CA CYS A 28 2.70 -16.93 10.34
C CYS A 28 3.15 -18.21 9.60
N CYS A 29 3.85 -19.11 10.30
CA CYS A 29 4.26 -20.41 9.78
C CYS A 29 3.06 -21.30 9.44
N ASP A 30 2.04 -21.35 10.30
CA ASP A 30 0.84 -22.14 10.06
C ASP A 30 0.11 -21.63 8.80
N ASN A 31 0.01 -20.32 8.61
CA ASN A 31 -0.57 -19.73 7.41
C ASN A 31 0.26 -20.02 6.15
N LEU A 32 1.59 -19.95 6.22
CA LEU A 32 2.50 -20.32 5.11
C LEU A 32 2.32 -21.79 4.71
N VAL A 33 2.22 -22.69 5.68
CA VAL A 33 2.01 -24.14 5.43
C VAL A 33 0.64 -24.40 4.80
N GLN A 34 -0.41 -23.65 5.16
CA GLN A 34 -1.71 -23.80 4.51
C GLN A 34 -1.73 -23.26 3.07
N ILE A 35 -0.92 -22.23 2.78
CA ILE A 35 -0.74 -21.69 1.42
C ILE A 35 0.02 -22.69 0.54
N THR A 36 1.12 -23.27 1.03
CA THR A 36 1.92 -24.25 0.27
C THR A 36 1.21 -25.57 0.05
N LYS A 37 0.30 -25.97 0.94
CA LYS A 37 -0.55 -27.16 0.79
C LYS A 37 -1.77 -26.94 -0.12
N GLY A 38 -1.95 -25.76 -0.71
CA GLY A 38 -3.05 -25.46 -1.65
C GLY A 38 -4.45 -25.47 -1.02
N LYS A 39 -4.56 -25.53 0.32
CA LYS A 39 -5.83 -25.69 1.05
C LYS A 39 -6.57 -24.37 1.31
N LYS A 40 -5.89 -23.22 1.17
CA LYS A 40 -6.51 -21.88 1.21
C LYS A 40 -6.60 -21.31 -0.19
N SER A 41 -7.80 -20.85 -0.58
CA SER A 41 -8.02 -20.13 -1.84
C SER A 41 -7.11 -18.89 -1.91
N VAL A 42 -6.08 -18.99 -2.75
CA VAL A 42 -5.03 -17.97 -2.93
C VAL A 42 -5.61 -16.59 -3.29
N LYS A 43 -6.80 -16.54 -3.90
CA LYS A 43 -7.46 -15.30 -4.35
C LYS A 43 -7.77 -14.32 -3.20
N ASN A 44 -8.22 -14.82 -2.05
CA ASN A 44 -8.58 -13.96 -0.91
C ASN A 44 -7.35 -13.55 -0.09
N THR A 45 -6.36 -14.44 0.02
CA THR A 45 -5.11 -14.16 0.73
C THR A 45 -4.28 -13.10 0.01
N THR A 46 -4.18 -13.15 -1.33
CA THR A 46 -3.45 -12.14 -2.10
C THR A 46 -4.12 -10.77 -2.00
N THR A 47 -5.44 -10.69 -1.92
CA THR A 47 -6.17 -9.42 -1.75
C THR A 47 -5.92 -8.79 -0.37
N ILE A 48 -5.96 -9.59 0.70
CA ILE A 48 -5.65 -9.11 2.06
C ILE A 48 -4.18 -8.69 2.17
N LEU A 49 -3.27 -9.43 1.53
CA LEU A 49 -1.86 -9.09 1.49
C LEU A 49 -1.61 -7.78 0.72
N CYS A 50 -2.16 -7.64 -0.50
CA CYS A 50 -2.06 -6.45 -1.32
C CYS A 50 -2.61 -5.21 -0.57
N THR A 51 -3.76 -5.33 0.10
CA THR A 51 -4.36 -4.22 0.87
C THR A 51 -3.55 -3.84 2.11
N THR A 52 -3.00 -4.83 2.84
CA THR A 52 -2.17 -4.61 4.02
C THR A 52 -0.83 -3.98 3.63
N ALA A 53 -0.17 -4.52 2.59
CA ALA A 53 1.09 -3.98 2.09
C ALA A 53 0.93 -2.54 1.57
N SER A 54 -0.16 -2.26 0.85
CA SER A 54 -0.47 -0.90 0.35
C SER A 54 -0.81 0.07 1.46
N ARG A 55 -1.29 -0.40 2.61
CA ARG A 55 -1.64 0.43 3.76
C ARG A 55 -0.41 0.82 4.56
N TYR A 56 0.52 -0.11 4.76
CA TYR A 56 1.73 0.09 5.56
C TYR A 56 2.99 0.41 4.72
N GLY A 57 2.86 0.57 3.40
CA GLY A 57 3.96 0.99 2.52
C GLY A 57 4.98 -0.11 2.22
N HIS A 58 4.65 -1.39 2.44
CA HIS A 58 5.54 -2.53 2.18
C HIS A 58 5.66 -2.84 0.68
N PHE A 59 6.40 -1.97 -0.03
CA PHE A 59 6.56 -2.00 -1.47
C PHE A 59 7.04 -3.34 -2.04
N HIS A 60 8.03 -3.98 -1.39
CA HIS A 60 8.57 -5.27 -1.85
C HIS A 60 7.52 -6.38 -1.87
N TYR A 61 6.66 -6.45 -0.84
CA TYR A 61 5.56 -7.40 -0.78
C TYR A 61 4.48 -7.09 -1.82
N LEU A 62 4.23 -5.80 -2.06
CA LEU A 62 3.26 -5.37 -3.07
C LEU A 62 3.71 -5.74 -4.49
N LYS A 63 4.99 -5.53 -4.81
CA LYS A 63 5.61 -5.92 -6.09
C LYS A 63 5.43 -7.42 -6.33
N TYR A 64 5.83 -8.24 -5.35
CA TYR A 64 5.67 -9.68 -5.41
C TYR A 64 4.20 -10.11 -5.59
N ALA A 65 3.28 -9.50 -4.86
CA ALA A 65 1.86 -9.86 -4.93
C ALA A 65 1.21 -9.46 -6.27
N LEU A 66 1.58 -8.32 -6.86
CA LEU A 66 1.03 -7.83 -8.12
C LEU A 66 1.55 -8.62 -9.34
N ASP A 67 2.79 -9.09 -9.28
CA ASP A 67 3.40 -9.96 -10.29
C ASP A 67 2.72 -11.34 -10.30
N ASN A 68 2.29 -11.83 -9.13
CA ASN A 68 1.55 -13.10 -8.97
C ASN A 68 0.03 -12.99 -9.22
N ARG A 69 -0.40 -12.10 -10.14
CA ARG A 69 -1.81 -11.90 -10.56
C ARG A 69 -2.78 -11.53 -9.42
N CYS A 70 -2.45 -10.52 -8.60
CA CYS A 70 -3.38 -9.99 -7.59
C CYS A 70 -4.73 -9.60 -8.26
N PRO A 71 -5.88 -10.16 -7.82
CA PRO A 71 -7.18 -9.95 -8.46
C PRO A 71 -7.70 -8.51 -8.41
N SER A 72 -7.15 -7.67 -7.52
CA SER A 72 -7.72 -6.35 -7.22
C SER A 72 -6.67 -5.23 -7.18
N ARG A 73 -6.00 -5.01 -8.33
CA ARG A 73 -5.04 -3.90 -8.51
C ARG A 73 -5.67 -2.51 -8.34
N ASN A 74 -6.97 -2.40 -8.59
CA ASN A 74 -7.71 -1.16 -8.42
C ASN A 74 -7.80 -0.77 -6.94
N ILE A 75 -8.10 -1.72 -6.05
CA ILE A 75 -8.16 -1.48 -4.60
C ILE A 75 -6.81 -1.01 -4.05
N VAL A 76 -5.71 -1.59 -4.55
CA VAL A 76 -4.34 -1.18 -4.17
C VAL A 76 -4.12 0.31 -4.47
N THR A 77 -4.55 0.78 -5.64
CA THR A 77 -4.37 2.18 -6.07
C THR A 77 -5.09 3.14 -5.11
N TYR A 78 -6.35 2.84 -4.77
CA TYR A 78 -7.14 3.66 -3.84
C TYR A 78 -6.59 3.65 -2.41
N ILE A 79 -6.15 2.48 -1.92
CA ILE A 79 -5.57 2.39 -0.57
C ILE A 79 -4.23 3.12 -0.51
N ALA A 80 -3.39 2.97 -1.53
CA ALA A 80 -2.11 3.66 -1.60
C ALA A 80 -2.31 5.19 -1.62
N ALA A 81 -3.27 5.67 -2.40
CA ALA A 81 -3.66 7.09 -2.44
C ALA A 81 -4.17 7.57 -1.07
N ALA A 82 -5.07 6.82 -0.42
CA ALA A 82 -5.63 7.20 0.87
C ALA A 82 -4.61 7.17 2.02
N LYS A 83 -3.54 6.37 1.89
CA LYS A 83 -2.49 6.23 2.92
C LYS A 83 -1.22 6.99 2.60
N GLY A 84 -1.15 7.70 1.48
CA GLY A 84 0.01 8.50 1.10
C GLY A 84 1.22 7.70 0.65
N ASN A 85 1.03 6.42 0.32
CA ASN A 85 2.12 5.53 -0.05
C ASN A 85 2.51 5.72 -1.52
N LEU A 86 3.32 6.77 -1.78
CA LEU A 86 3.74 7.17 -3.14
C LEU A 86 4.36 6.02 -3.95
N ASN A 87 5.25 5.23 -3.34
CA ASN A 87 5.90 4.09 -4.02
C ASN A 87 4.88 3.05 -4.48
N CYS A 88 3.87 2.78 -3.65
CA CYS A 88 2.80 1.85 -3.99
C CYS A 88 1.88 2.44 -5.08
N LEU A 89 1.59 3.73 -5.00
CA LEU A 89 0.76 4.44 -5.99
C LEU A 89 1.43 4.47 -7.37
N ARG A 90 2.73 4.80 -7.43
CA ARG A 90 3.52 4.80 -8.68
C ARG A 90 3.53 3.44 -9.35
N TYR A 91 3.72 2.37 -8.57
CA TYR A 91 3.74 1.02 -9.10
C TYR A 91 2.34 0.51 -9.49
N ALA A 92 1.31 0.93 -8.75
CA ALA A 92 -0.06 0.61 -9.10
C ALA A 92 -0.49 1.29 -10.40
N HIS A 93 -0.07 2.53 -10.65
CA HIS A 93 -0.34 3.27 -11.89
C HIS A 93 0.08 2.49 -13.15
N GLU A 94 1.28 1.92 -13.16
CA GLU A 94 1.82 1.20 -14.32
C GLU A 94 1.06 -0.09 -14.66
N LYS A 95 0.27 -0.62 -13.72
CA LYS A 95 -0.32 -1.96 -13.80
C LYS A 95 -1.84 -2.00 -13.57
N SER A 96 -2.47 -0.90 -13.18
CA SER A 96 -3.89 -0.82 -12.85
C SER A 96 -4.66 0.08 -13.82
N GLY A 97 -5.91 -0.28 -14.10
CA GLY A 97 -6.83 0.55 -14.89
C GLY A 97 -7.61 1.56 -14.04
N ALA A 98 -7.26 1.74 -12.77
CA ALA A 98 -8.02 2.58 -11.82
C ALA A 98 -7.53 4.04 -11.77
N TRP A 99 -6.70 4.46 -12.73
CA TRP A 99 -6.13 5.81 -12.77
C TRP A 99 -7.18 6.84 -13.23
N ASN A 100 -7.96 7.37 -12.29
CA ASN A 100 -9.04 8.33 -12.54
C ASN A 100 -9.04 9.47 -11.51
N ASN A 101 -9.89 10.47 -11.75
CA ASN A 101 -9.98 11.70 -10.93
C ASN A 101 -10.33 11.43 -9.45
N GLU A 102 -10.84 10.24 -9.12
CA GLU A 102 -11.10 9.89 -7.72
C GLU A 102 -9.80 9.79 -6.91
N ILE A 103 -8.68 9.44 -7.57
CA ILE A 103 -7.36 9.39 -6.92
C ILE A 103 -6.96 10.77 -6.42
N THR A 104 -7.06 11.82 -7.25
CA THR A 104 -6.67 13.18 -6.86
C THR A 104 -7.55 13.70 -5.73
N ILE A 105 -8.85 13.39 -5.75
CA ILE A 105 -9.79 13.72 -4.67
C ILE A 105 -9.39 13.03 -3.36
N ILE A 106 -9.10 11.72 -3.39
CA ILE A 106 -8.70 10.97 -2.19
C ILE A 106 -7.38 11.50 -1.64
N THR A 107 -6.36 11.71 -2.48
CA THR A 107 -5.07 12.23 -2.02
C THR A 107 -5.20 13.62 -1.39
N ALA A 108 -6.05 14.47 -1.97
CA ALA A 108 -6.31 15.82 -1.48
C ALA A 108 -7.14 15.82 -0.18
N ARG A 109 -8.09 14.89 -0.06
CA ARG A 109 -8.92 14.69 1.14
C ARG A 109 -8.11 14.22 2.34
N GLU A 110 -7.09 13.39 2.10
CA GLU A 110 -6.25 12.81 3.16
C GLU A 110 -4.93 13.58 3.36
N GLY A 111 -4.70 14.65 2.58
CA GLY A 111 -3.57 15.56 2.75
C GLY A 111 -2.24 15.07 2.17
N HIS A 112 -2.26 14.07 1.31
CA HIS A 112 -1.06 13.46 0.75
C HIS A 112 -0.55 14.23 -0.47
N LEU A 113 0.05 15.41 -0.24
CA LEU A 113 0.54 16.31 -1.28
C LEU A 113 1.46 15.61 -2.30
N ASN A 114 2.38 14.77 -1.84
CA ASN A 114 3.31 14.05 -2.72
C ASN A 114 2.58 13.09 -3.68
N CYS A 115 1.50 12.46 -3.21
CA CYS A 115 0.67 11.61 -4.06
C CYS A 115 -0.18 12.45 -5.03
N LEU A 116 -0.68 13.61 -4.60
CA LEU A 116 -1.42 14.55 -5.45
C LEU A 116 -0.55 15.12 -6.57
N LYS A 117 0.69 15.54 -6.26
CA LYS A 117 1.71 15.95 -7.23
C LYS A 117 1.95 14.88 -8.28
N HIS A 118 2.22 13.65 -7.82
CA HIS A 118 2.45 12.52 -8.72
C HIS A 118 1.25 12.20 -9.61
N ALA A 119 0.04 12.24 -9.06
CA ALA A 119 -1.19 12.02 -9.81
C ALA A 119 -1.34 13.07 -10.93
N HIS A 120 -1.07 14.34 -10.61
CA HIS A 120 -1.12 15.45 -11.56
C HIS A 120 -0.07 15.36 -12.66
N GLU A 121 1.18 15.05 -12.31
CA GLU A 121 2.28 14.84 -13.28
C GLU A 121 1.98 13.71 -14.28
N LYS A 122 1.16 12.72 -13.88
CA LYS A 122 0.70 11.63 -14.73
C LYS A 122 -0.59 11.94 -15.49
N GLY A 123 -1.01 13.20 -15.52
CA GLY A 123 -2.12 13.68 -16.34
C GLY A 123 -3.49 13.57 -15.69
N LEU A 124 -3.59 13.31 -14.38
CA LEU A 124 -4.89 13.43 -13.71
C LEU A 124 -5.19 14.91 -13.39
N PRO A 125 -6.29 15.46 -13.92
CA PRO A 125 -6.70 16.80 -13.56
C PRO A 125 -7.19 16.84 -12.11
N TRP A 126 -7.07 18.01 -11.50
CA TRP A 126 -7.86 18.36 -10.32
C TRP A 126 -9.04 19.23 -10.76
N ASP A 127 -10.21 18.92 -10.18
CA ASP A 127 -11.40 19.72 -10.36
C ASP A 127 -11.78 20.40 -9.03
N LYS A 128 -12.87 21.15 -9.02
CA LYS A 128 -13.37 21.86 -7.83
C LYS A 128 -13.59 20.94 -6.62
N ARG A 129 -13.76 19.62 -6.82
CA ARG A 129 -13.92 18.64 -5.73
C ARG A 129 -12.60 18.42 -4.99
N VAL A 130 -11.46 18.51 -5.67
CA VAL A 130 -10.12 18.42 -5.06
C VAL A 130 -9.90 19.60 -4.11
N CYS A 131 -10.10 20.83 -4.58
CA CYS A 131 -9.98 22.02 -3.72
C CYS A 131 -10.97 21.97 -2.55
N LYS A 132 -12.22 21.58 -2.79
CA LYS A 132 -13.23 21.41 -1.71
C LYS A 132 -12.82 20.34 -0.70
N ALA A 133 -12.26 19.22 -1.15
CA ALA A 133 -11.82 18.15 -0.28
C ALA A 133 -10.63 18.59 0.60
N SER A 134 -9.63 19.26 0.02
CA SER A 134 -8.50 19.82 0.78
C SER A 134 -8.94 20.88 1.78
N TYR A 135 -9.82 21.79 1.38
CA TYR A 135 -10.35 22.83 2.27
C TYR A 135 -11.11 22.24 3.46
N ASN A 136 -12.07 21.33 3.20
CA ASN A 136 -12.90 20.72 4.25
C ASN A 136 -12.07 19.90 5.26
N ASN A 137 -10.98 19.28 4.80
CA ASN A 137 -10.09 18.48 5.65
C ASN A 137 -8.88 19.26 6.17
N ARG A 138 -8.84 20.58 5.93
CA ARG A 138 -7.79 21.51 6.41
C ARG A 138 -6.39 21.15 5.93
N HIS A 139 -6.28 20.54 4.75
CA HIS A 139 -5.01 20.23 4.10
C HIS A 139 -4.60 21.39 3.19
N LEU A 140 -4.11 22.47 3.82
CA LEU A 140 -3.77 23.71 3.13
C LEU A 140 -2.68 23.51 2.07
N ASP A 141 -1.69 22.64 2.31
CA ASP A 141 -0.62 22.38 1.34
C ASP A 141 -1.15 21.76 0.03
N CYS A 142 -2.21 20.93 0.12
CA CYS A 142 -2.88 20.38 -1.06
C CYS A 142 -3.76 21.41 -1.75
N LEU A 143 -4.33 22.36 -1.00
CA LEU A 143 -5.14 23.44 -1.54
C LEU A 143 -4.30 24.53 -2.22
N GLU A 144 -3.13 24.85 -1.68
CA GLU A 144 -2.19 25.79 -2.28
C GLU A 144 -1.62 25.25 -3.59
N TYR A 145 -1.48 23.93 -3.69
CA TYR A 145 -0.98 23.29 -4.90
C TYR A 145 -2.03 23.09 -6.01
N ALA A 146 -3.33 22.96 -5.67
CA ALA A 146 -4.41 22.61 -6.59
C ALA A 146 -5.20 23.81 -7.12
#